data_AF-A0A976CTK1-F1
#
_entry.id   AF-A0A976CTK1-F1
#
_cell.length_a   1.000
_cell.length_b   1.000
_cell.length_c   1.000
_cell.angle_alpha   90.00
_cell.angle_beta   90.00
_cell.angle_gamma   90.00
#
_symmetry.space_group_name_H-M   'P 1'
#
loop_
_entity.id
_entity.type
_entity.pdbx_description
1 polymer ?
#
loop_
_entity_poly.entity_id
_entity_poly.type
_entity_poly.pdbx_seq_one_letter_code
_entity_poly.pdbx_strand_id
1 'polypeptide(L)'
;MDEFLLPCYLEDGERKLVDLMRGYAWSRYFKASIAWVKEVCLESWTPIQKGLFFSYLPFTADVWRLAEERLGAELSEYWSRIRPNPFQARGDILEAAEKSLVNKRPEIAIDCLNTLKHENRPIPSRLATDAVKQLLTDSRAVGHLDHHNLLEVIKHLQSAPDVDVEDMTWIEFQCLGLLDRFSGGSPVFLERRMATEPSFFHDIVKTCFRSEQDRDKPLEIDEQKKAMAEQAYRLLHNWHTPPGTTTDQTIDEAGFSEWIDATRILCEESGHWTIAQEMIGHSLTYHPAGLQEILKYPAVAKCLDALEHEHMRRGLATELFNSRGVHGFSGGKEELDIAKSYRSRADQFDLSKFTRIATSLRGLAEGYVRDAERDAKRDPFSD
;
A
#
# COMPACT_ATOMS: atom_id res chain seq x y z
N MET A 1 -18.69 7.39 -47.63
CA MET A 1 -17.60 7.91 -46.78
C MET A 1 -17.22 6.85 -45.74
N ASP A 2 -18.20 6.38 -44.97
CA ASP A 2 -18.03 5.37 -43.89
C ASP A 2 -17.38 4.06 -44.38
N GLU A 3 -17.81 3.53 -45.53
CA GLU A 3 -17.33 2.24 -46.05
C GLU A 3 -15.96 2.30 -46.73
N PHE A 4 -15.52 3.49 -47.16
CA PHE A 4 -14.31 3.66 -47.99
C PHE A 4 -13.18 4.42 -47.30
N LEU A 5 -13.47 5.41 -46.45
CA LEU A 5 -12.43 6.23 -45.81
C LEU A 5 -12.00 5.67 -44.45
N LEU A 6 -12.91 5.09 -43.68
CA LEU A 6 -12.54 4.50 -42.39
C LEU A 6 -11.48 3.39 -42.54
N PRO A 7 -11.68 2.31 -43.30
CA PRO A 7 -10.70 1.21 -43.33
C PRO A 7 -9.32 1.65 -43.86
N CYS A 8 -9.28 2.61 -44.80
CA CYS A 8 -8.03 3.10 -45.40
C CYS A 8 -7.15 3.95 -44.47
N TYR A 9 -7.71 4.55 -43.42
CA TYR A 9 -6.99 5.51 -42.56
C TYR A 9 -7.04 5.16 -41.07
N LEU A 10 -7.52 3.97 -40.70
CA LEU A 10 -7.53 3.48 -39.32
C LEU A 10 -6.15 2.97 -38.86
N GLU A 11 -5.43 2.26 -39.73
CA GLU A 11 -4.20 1.52 -39.37
C GLU A 11 -2.91 2.29 -39.59
N ASP A 12 -2.77 2.99 -40.72
CA ASP A 12 -1.46 3.49 -41.17
C ASP A 12 -1.58 4.84 -41.92
N GLY A 13 -1.61 5.93 -41.16
CA GLY A 13 -1.70 7.29 -41.68
C GLY A 13 -0.99 8.30 -40.78
N GLU A 14 -0.75 9.51 -41.30
CA GLU A 14 -0.29 10.63 -40.48
C GLU A 14 -1.17 10.75 -39.22
N ARG A 15 -0.56 10.95 -38.04
CA ARG A 15 -1.26 11.03 -36.74
C ARG A 15 -2.53 11.89 -36.79
N LYS A 16 -2.50 12.98 -37.56
CA LYS A 16 -3.64 13.88 -37.80
C LYS A 16 -4.84 13.22 -38.49
N LEU A 17 -4.61 12.31 -39.44
CA LEU A 17 -5.66 11.57 -40.14
C LEU A 17 -6.32 10.53 -39.23
N VAL A 18 -5.51 9.85 -38.41
CA VAL A 18 -6.02 8.90 -37.39
C VAL A 18 -6.89 9.64 -36.36
N ASP A 19 -6.43 10.79 -35.88
CA ASP A 19 -7.19 11.63 -34.94
C ASP A 19 -8.49 12.17 -35.57
N LEU A 20 -8.46 12.52 -36.86
CA LEU A 20 -9.65 12.92 -37.62
C LEU A 20 -10.66 11.77 -37.73
N MET A 21 -10.21 10.56 -38.07
CA MET A 21 -11.08 9.38 -38.17
C MET A 21 -11.68 8.99 -36.82
N ARG A 22 -10.91 9.09 -35.73
CA ARG A 22 -11.41 8.93 -34.37
C ARG A 22 -12.50 9.95 -34.05
N GLY A 23 -12.24 11.23 -34.30
CA GLY A 23 -13.21 12.30 -34.08
C GLY A 23 -14.47 12.15 -34.94
N TYR A 24 -14.33 11.68 -36.17
CA TYR A 24 -15.43 11.37 -37.07
C TYR A 24 -16.31 10.24 -36.53
N ALA A 25 -15.71 9.09 -36.18
CA ALA A 25 -16.44 7.94 -35.63
C ALA A 25 -17.16 8.32 -34.32
N TRP A 26 -16.50 9.06 -33.45
CA TRP A 26 -17.08 9.61 -32.23
C TRP A 26 -18.30 10.50 -32.54
N SER A 27 -18.15 11.50 -33.42
CA SER A 27 -19.23 12.42 -33.79
C SER A 27 -20.42 11.71 -34.44
N ARG A 28 -20.17 10.73 -35.31
CA ARG A 28 -21.22 9.92 -35.93
C ARG A 28 -21.99 9.09 -34.90
N TYR A 29 -21.28 8.46 -33.95
CA TYR A 29 -21.92 7.75 -32.85
C TYR A 29 -22.81 8.68 -32.01
N PHE A 30 -22.37 9.89 -31.65
CA PHE A 30 -23.24 10.78 -30.85
C PHE A 30 -24.46 11.30 -31.61
N LYS A 31 -24.43 11.33 -32.94
CA LYS A 31 -25.59 11.74 -33.77
C LYS A 31 -26.57 10.61 -34.05
N ALA A 32 -26.07 9.40 -34.32
CA ALA A 32 -26.88 8.28 -34.82
C ALA A 32 -26.86 7.04 -33.91
N SER A 33 -26.14 7.11 -32.78
CA SER A 33 -26.01 6.07 -31.76
C SER A 33 -25.58 4.72 -32.34
N ILE A 34 -25.90 3.63 -31.63
CA ILE A 34 -25.56 2.26 -32.01
C ILE A 34 -26.19 1.83 -33.34
N ALA A 35 -27.30 2.45 -33.76
CA ALA A 35 -27.96 2.13 -35.03
C ALA A 35 -27.00 2.31 -36.21
N TRP A 36 -26.26 3.43 -36.25
CA TRP A 36 -25.25 3.65 -37.27
C TRP A 36 -24.14 2.59 -37.24
N VAL A 37 -23.65 2.21 -36.05
CA VAL A 37 -22.58 1.19 -35.93
C VAL A 37 -23.03 -0.15 -36.50
N LYS A 38 -24.31 -0.51 -36.33
CA LYS A 38 -24.90 -1.74 -36.89
C LYS A 38 -25.05 -1.71 -38.42
N GLU A 39 -25.17 -0.51 -39.00
CA GLU A 39 -25.29 -0.31 -40.46
C GLU A 39 -23.93 -0.28 -41.17
N VAL A 40 -22.82 -0.09 -40.44
CA VAL A 40 -21.48 -0.12 -41.05
C VAL A 40 -21.17 -1.53 -41.55
N CYS A 41 -20.94 -1.68 -42.85
CA CYS A 41 -20.48 -2.92 -43.45
C CYS A 41 -19.00 -3.15 -43.13
N LEU A 42 -18.74 -4.10 -42.22
CA LEU A 42 -17.38 -4.46 -41.79
C LEU A 42 -16.87 -5.75 -42.45
N GLU A 43 -17.61 -6.33 -43.40
CA GLU A 43 -17.29 -7.66 -43.97
C GLU A 43 -15.94 -7.69 -44.69
N SER A 44 -15.60 -6.60 -45.37
CA SER A 44 -14.33 -6.42 -46.09
C SER A 44 -13.16 -5.95 -45.21
N TRP A 45 -13.40 -5.66 -43.93
CA TRP A 45 -12.40 -5.08 -43.05
C TRP A 45 -11.53 -6.15 -42.38
N THR A 46 -10.26 -5.82 -42.19
CA THR A 46 -9.34 -6.64 -41.40
C THR A 46 -9.77 -6.70 -39.93
N PRO A 47 -9.36 -7.72 -39.16
CA PRO A 47 -9.60 -7.76 -37.72
C PRO A 47 -9.04 -6.53 -36.99
N ILE A 48 -7.87 -6.05 -37.40
CA ILE A 48 -7.22 -4.86 -36.84
C ILE A 48 -8.06 -3.60 -37.11
N GLN A 49 -8.52 -3.37 -38.34
CA GLN A 49 -9.44 -2.26 -38.69
C GLN A 49 -10.71 -2.29 -37.85
N LYS A 50 -11.32 -3.46 -37.69
CA LYS A 50 -12.51 -3.65 -36.84
C LYS A 50 -12.20 -3.28 -35.39
N GLY A 51 -11.12 -3.81 -34.83
CA GLY A 51 -10.68 -3.53 -33.45
C GLY A 51 -10.44 -2.04 -33.21
N LEU A 52 -9.74 -1.37 -34.13
CA LEU A 52 -9.50 0.08 -34.09
C LEU A 52 -10.79 0.88 -34.13
N PHE A 53 -11.69 0.57 -35.06
CA PHE A 53 -12.98 1.24 -35.16
C PHE A 53 -13.80 1.12 -33.89
N PHE A 54 -13.96 -0.08 -33.33
CA PHE A 54 -14.67 -0.25 -32.06
C PHE A 54 -13.97 0.48 -30.91
N SER A 55 -12.62 0.50 -30.88
CA SER A 55 -11.88 1.24 -29.85
C SER A 55 -12.02 2.77 -29.93
N TYR A 56 -12.51 3.30 -31.07
CA TYR A 56 -12.78 4.72 -31.25
C TYR A 56 -14.21 5.11 -30.88
N LEU A 57 -15.05 4.13 -30.55
CA LEU A 57 -16.42 4.38 -30.09
C LEU A 57 -16.47 4.52 -28.56
N PRO A 58 -17.53 5.14 -28.00
CA PRO A 58 -17.69 5.24 -26.56
C PRO A 58 -17.73 3.87 -25.88
N PHE A 59 -17.10 3.78 -24.71
CA PHE A 59 -17.05 2.56 -23.91
C PHE A 59 -18.40 2.30 -23.24
N THR A 60 -19.33 1.71 -24.00
CA THR A 60 -20.71 1.43 -23.61
C THR A 60 -21.03 -0.03 -23.91
N ALA A 61 -22.01 -0.58 -23.19
CA ALA A 61 -22.33 -2.00 -23.27
C ALA A 61 -22.70 -2.48 -24.67
N ASP A 62 -23.46 -1.67 -25.37
CA ASP A 62 -23.84 -1.96 -26.75
C ASP A 62 -22.64 -2.02 -27.70
N VAL A 63 -21.59 -1.22 -27.44
CA VAL A 63 -20.39 -1.18 -28.29
C VAL A 63 -19.51 -2.40 -28.07
N TRP A 64 -19.18 -2.74 -26.82
CA TRP A 64 -18.30 -3.90 -26.59
C TRP A 64 -19.01 -5.23 -26.89
N ARG A 65 -20.32 -5.36 -26.61
CA ARG A 65 -21.09 -6.56 -26.98
C ARG A 65 -21.17 -6.72 -28.50
N LEU A 66 -21.30 -5.62 -29.26
CA LEU A 66 -21.25 -5.66 -30.72
C LEU A 66 -19.84 -5.97 -31.24
N ALA A 67 -18.80 -5.45 -30.59
CA ALA A 67 -17.41 -5.80 -30.92
C ALA A 67 -17.17 -7.31 -30.73
N GLU A 68 -17.67 -7.89 -29.64
CA GLU A 68 -17.63 -9.34 -29.39
C GLU A 68 -18.30 -10.15 -30.51
N GLU A 69 -19.51 -9.75 -30.90
CA GLU A 69 -20.26 -10.40 -31.99
C GLU A 69 -19.50 -10.33 -33.33
N ARG A 70 -18.90 -9.18 -33.65
CA ARG A 70 -18.32 -8.90 -34.98
C ARG A 70 -16.86 -9.33 -35.14
N LEU A 71 -16.11 -9.43 -34.04
CA LEU A 71 -14.70 -9.86 -34.05
C LEU A 71 -14.57 -11.35 -33.71
N GLY A 72 -15.46 -11.93 -32.90
CA GLY A 72 -15.42 -13.34 -32.53
C GLY A 72 -14.06 -13.74 -31.94
N ALA A 73 -13.33 -14.64 -32.62
CA ALA A 73 -12.01 -15.10 -32.19
C ALA A 73 -10.94 -13.99 -32.14
N GLU A 74 -11.11 -12.92 -32.92
CA GLU A 74 -10.15 -11.81 -33.02
C GLU A 74 -10.48 -10.65 -32.07
N LEU A 75 -11.30 -10.89 -31.04
CA LEU A 75 -11.74 -9.87 -30.08
C LEU A 75 -10.57 -9.19 -29.33
N SER A 76 -9.43 -9.87 -29.21
CA SER A 76 -8.18 -9.32 -28.68
C SER A 76 -7.73 -8.04 -29.41
N GLU A 77 -8.10 -7.87 -30.68
CA GLU A 77 -7.76 -6.68 -31.47
C GLU A 77 -8.47 -5.42 -30.95
N TYR A 78 -9.66 -5.56 -30.36
CA TYR A 78 -10.35 -4.47 -29.67
C TYR A 78 -9.77 -4.24 -28.27
N TRP A 79 -9.74 -5.29 -27.44
CA TRP A 79 -9.35 -5.14 -26.04
C TRP A 79 -7.89 -4.78 -25.86
N SER A 80 -6.96 -5.07 -26.76
CA SER A 80 -5.57 -4.61 -26.63
C SER A 80 -5.40 -3.09 -26.84
N ARG A 81 -6.31 -2.47 -27.62
CA ARG A 81 -6.19 -1.09 -28.08
C ARG A 81 -6.99 -0.10 -27.25
N ILE A 82 -8.10 -0.53 -26.66
CA ILE A 82 -8.98 0.39 -25.94
C ILE A 82 -8.28 0.99 -24.71
N ARG A 83 -8.54 2.27 -24.47
CA ARG A 83 -8.18 3.03 -23.26
C ARG A 83 -9.44 3.79 -22.82
N PRO A 84 -10.39 3.09 -22.18
CA PRO A 84 -11.73 3.62 -21.98
C PRO A 84 -11.79 4.59 -20.82
N ASN A 85 -12.84 5.42 -20.80
CA ASN A 85 -13.31 6.07 -19.58
C ASN A 85 -14.43 5.20 -18.97
N PRO A 86 -14.24 4.56 -17.80
CA PRO A 86 -15.24 3.67 -17.21
C PRO A 86 -16.61 4.31 -16.96
N PHE A 87 -16.68 5.63 -16.70
CA PHE A 87 -17.95 6.33 -16.51
C PHE A 87 -18.90 6.23 -17.72
N GLN A 88 -18.37 5.92 -18.91
CA GLN A 88 -19.18 5.71 -20.12
C GLN A 88 -20.02 4.43 -20.06
N ALA A 89 -19.59 3.43 -19.26
CA ALA A 89 -20.30 2.16 -19.11
C ALA A 89 -21.62 2.31 -18.31
N ARG A 90 -21.80 3.41 -17.55
CA ARG A 90 -23.03 3.72 -16.80
C ARG A 90 -23.51 2.52 -15.94
N GLY A 91 -24.68 1.96 -16.24
CA GLY A 91 -25.23 0.84 -15.48
C GLY A 91 -24.39 -0.44 -15.57
N ASP A 92 -23.60 -0.60 -16.63
CA ASP A 92 -22.90 -1.84 -16.97
C ASP A 92 -21.43 -1.85 -16.54
N ILE A 93 -20.99 -0.97 -15.62
CA ILE A 93 -19.59 -0.90 -15.16
C ILE A 93 -19.09 -2.24 -14.59
N LEU A 94 -19.96 -3.00 -13.89
CA LEU A 94 -19.58 -4.30 -13.35
C LEU A 94 -19.26 -5.30 -14.46
N GLU A 95 -20.12 -5.40 -15.48
CA GLU A 95 -19.86 -6.23 -16.66
C GLU A 95 -18.59 -5.76 -17.37
N ALA A 96 -18.39 -4.45 -17.50
CA ALA A 96 -17.18 -3.90 -18.08
C ALA A 96 -15.91 -4.35 -17.34
N ALA A 97 -15.94 -4.38 -16.00
CA ALA A 97 -14.83 -4.88 -15.19
C ALA A 97 -14.58 -6.38 -15.43
N GLU A 98 -15.63 -7.21 -15.40
CA GLU A 98 -15.55 -8.66 -15.66
C GLU A 98 -14.98 -8.96 -17.05
N LYS A 99 -15.51 -8.28 -18.08
CA LYS A 99 -15.06 -8.44 -19.47
C LYS A 99 -13.62 -7.99 -19.65
N SER A 100 -13.22 -6.89 -19.02
CA SER A 100 -11.84 -6.40 -19.07
C SER A 100 -10.87 -7.43 -18.48
N LEU A 101 -11.24 -8.04 -17.35
CA LEU A 101 -10.43 -9.06 -16.69
C LEU A 101 -10.29 -10.34 -17.52
N VAL A 102 -11.39 -10.82 -18.12
CA VAL A 102 -11.38 -11.98 -19.04
C VAL A 102 -10.46 -11.73 -20.24
N ASN A 103 -10.42 -10.48 -20.72
CA ASN A 103 -9.61 -10.08 -21.87
C ASN A 103 -8.19 -9.60 -21.48
N LYS A 104 -7.72 -9.92 -20.28
CA LYS A 104 -6.37 -9.61 -19.78
C LYS A 104 -6.05 -8.11 -19.79
N ARG A 105 -7.04 -7.28 -19.42
CA ARG A 105 -6.90 -5.83 -19.21
C ARG A 105 -7.23 -5.49 -17.75
N PRO A 106 -6.42 -5.96 -16.79
CA PRO A 106 -6.71 -5.77 -15.37
C PRO A 106 -6.70 -4.30 -14.95
N GLU A 107 -5.95 -3.44 -15.63
CA GLU A 107 -5.94 -2.00 -15.36
C GLU A 107 -7.31 -1.35 -15.65
N ILE A 108 -8.01 -1.78 -16.71
CA ILE A 108 -9.36 -1.29 -16.99
C ILE A 108 -10.33 -1.82 -15.93
N ALA A 109 -10.15 -3.06 -15.48
CA ALA A 109 -10.96 -3.62 -14.40
C ALA A 109 -10.80 -2.82 -13.11
N ILE A 110 -9.57 -2.45 -12.72
CA ILE A 110 -9.30 -1.59 -11.55
C ILE A 110 -9.98 -0.23 -11.68
N ASP A 111 -9.88 0.42 -12.85
CA ASP A 111 -10.53 1.72 -13.07
C ASP A 111 -12.06 1.60 -12.98
N CYS A 112 -12.64 0.52 -13.51
CA CYS A 112 -14.08 0.23 -13.38
C CYS A 112 -14.48 -0.01 -11.92
N LEU A 113 -13.69 -0.77 -11.16
CA LEU A 113 -13.94 -1.04 -9.73
C LEU A 113 -13.86 0.24 -8.90
N ASN A 114 -12.87 1.10 -9.14
CA ASN A 114 -12.81 2.41 -8.48
C ASN A 114 -14.01 3.29 -8.87
N THR A 115 -14.48 3.21 -10.11
CA THR A 115 -15.69 3.92 -10.56
C THR A 115 -16.95 3.42 -9.83
N LEU A 116 -17.11 2.11 -9.65
CA LEU A 116 -18.20 1.54 -8.84
C LEU A 116 -18.17 2.08 -7.40
N LYS A 117 -16.97 2.22 -6.82
CA LYS A 117 -16.77 2.81 -5.49
C LYS A 117 -17.29 4.24 -5.44
N HIS A 118 -16.92 5.09 -6.41
CA HIS A 118 -17.40 6.48 -6.50
C HIS A 118 -18.92 6.58 -6.67
N GLU A 119 -19.53 5.63 -7.36
CA GLU A 119 -20.99 5.53 -7.50
C GLU A 119 -21.69 4.90 -6.29
N ASN A 120 -20.96 4.56 -5.21
CA ASN A 120 -21.45 3.82 -4.03
C ASN A 120 -22.15 2.50 -4.40
N ARG A 121 -21.64 1.81 -5.41
CA ARG A 121 -22.15 0.51 -5.86
C ARG A 121 -21.36 -0.63 -5.22
N PRO A 122 -21.99 -1.80 -5.02
CA PRO A 122 -21.29 -2.96 -4.47
C PRO A 122 -20.17 -3.41 -5.40
N ILE A 123 -19.01 -3.68 -4.83
CA ILE A 123 -17.86 -4.24 -5.51
C ILE A 123 -17.71 -5.68 -5.04
N PRO A 124 -17.74 -6.69 -5.94
CA PRO A 124 -17.49 -8.07 -5.55
C PRO A 124 -16.02 -8.26 -5.16
N SER A 125 -15.76 -8.66 -3.93
CA SER A 125 -14.40 -8.86 -3.38
C SER A 125 -13.57 -9.81 -4.27
N ARG A 126 -14.17 -10.93 -4.71
CA ARG A 126 -13.50 -11.87 -5.62
C ARG A 126 -13.03 -11.23 -6.93
N LEU A 127 -13.87 -10.41 -7.57
CA LEU A 127 -13.51 -9.75 -8.83
C LEU A 127 -12.38 -8.74 -8.61
N ALA A 128 -12.44 -7.98 -7.52
CA ALA A 128 -11.39 -7.03 -7.15
C ALA A 128 -10.07 -7.74 -6.83
N THR A 129 -10.10 -8.84 -6.07
CA THR A 129 -8.93 -9.69 -5.79
C THR A 129 -8.32 -10.23 -7.08
N ASP A 130 -9.13 -10.81 -7.96
CA ASP A 130 -8.64 -11.37 -9.24
C ASP A 130 -8.03 -10.28 -10.13
N ALA A 131 -8.63 -9.09 -10.18
CA ALA A 131 -8.11 -7.94 -10.92
C ALA A 131 -6.76 -7.47 -10.41
N VAL A 132 -6.62 -7.29 -9.08
CA VAL A 132 -5.36 -6.88 -8.47
C VAL A 132 -4.28 -7.94 -8.67
N LYS A 133 -4.58 -9.22 -8.46
CA LYS A 133 -3.61 -10.31 -8.66
C LYS A 133 -3.14 -10.41 -10.11
N GLN A 134 -4.06 -10.31 -11.07
CA GLN A 134 -3.72 -10.32 -12.49
C GLN A 134 -2.84 -9.11 -12.86
N LEU A 135 -3.14 -7.92 -12.32
CA LEU A 135 -2.35 -6.71 -12.54
C LEU A 135 -0.91 -6.86 -12.02
N LEU A 136 -0.75 -7.37 -10.80
CA LEU A 136 0.56 -7.53 -10.16
C LEU A 136 1.42 -8.62 -10.80
N THR A 137 0.77 -9.61 -11.43
CA THR A 137 1.47 -10.69 -12.15
C THR A 137 1.85 -10.29 -13.57
N ASP A 138 1.14 -9.34 -14.19
CA ASP A 138 1.40 -8.89 -15.55
C ASP A 138 2.39 -7.72 -15.61
N SER A 139 3.64 -8.03 -15.98
CA SER A 139 4.70 -7.03 -16.17
C SER A 139 4.41 -5.99 -17.26
N ARG A 140 3.45 -6.24 -18.17
CA ARG A 140 3.06 -5.30 -19.22
C ARG A 140 2.12 -4.19 -18.73
N ALA A 141 1.43 -4.40 -17.61
CA ALA A 141 0.45 -3.44 -17.09
C ALA A 141 1.07 -2.31 -16.24
N VAL A 142 2.35 -2.43 -15.87
CA VAL A 142 3.06 -1.51 -14.96
C VAL A 142 3.21 -0.09 -15.55
N GLY A 143 3.29 0.05 -16.87
CA GLY A 143 3.49 1.37 -17.53
C GLY A 143 2.26 2.29 -17.59
N HIS A 144 1.07 1.80 -17.25
CA HIS A 144 -0.19 2.56 -17.27
C HIS A 144 -0.93 2.53 -15.93
N LEU A 145 -0.25 2.11 -14.86
CA LEU A 145 -0.86 1.94 -13.55
C LEU A 145 -1.26 3.29 -12.95
N ASP A 146 -2.56 3.55 -12.83
CA ASP A 146 -3.05 4.57 -11.91
C ASP A 146 -2.93 4.04 -10.48
N HIS A 147 -1.85 4.47 -9.81
CA HIS A 147 -1.51 4.04 -8.46
C HIS A 147 -2.60 4.44 -7.45
N HIS A 148 -3.35 5.51 -7.73
CA HIS A 148 -4.46 5.94 -6.89
C HIS A 148 -5.64 4.96 -6.99
N ASN A 149 -6.03 4.57 -8.21
CA ASN A 149 -7.16 3.64 -8.39
C ASN A 149 -6.85 2.26 -7.79
N LEU A 150 -5.62 1.75 -7.98
CA LEU A 150 -5.18 0.51 -7.36
C LEU A 150 -5.26 0.60 -5.82
N LEU A 151 -4.72 1.68 -5.25
CA LEU A 151 -4.74 1.88 -3.79
C LEU A 151 -6.18 1.91 -3.25
N GLU A 152 -7.09 2.60 -3.92
CA GLU A 152 -8.49 2.71 -3.48
C GLU A 152 -9.25 1.38 -3.55
N VAL A 153 -8.90 0.51 -4.51
CA VAL A 153 -9.41 -0.87 -4.60
C VAL A 153 -8.82 -1.74 -3.49
N ILE A 154 -7.51 -1.64 -3.21
CA ILE A 154 -6.88 -2.39 -2.10
C ILE A 154 -7.52 -2.00 -0.75
N LYS A 155 -7.72 -0.71 -0.48
CA LYS A 155 -8.41 -0.24 0.74
C LYS A 155 -9.84 -0.80 0.87
N HIS A 156 -10.54 -0.90 -0.26
CA HIS A 156 -11.86 -1.50 -0.28
C HIS A 156 -11.78 -2.99 0.12
N LEU A 157 -10.86 -3.74 -0.48
CA LEU A 157 -10.62 -5.15 -0.13
C LEU A 157 -10.22 -5.33 1.34
N GLN A 158 -9.37 -4.46 1.88
CA GLN A 158 -8.96 -4.50 3.29
C GLN A 158 -10.13 -4.34 4.27
N SER A 159 -11.20 -3.67 3.84
CA SER A 159 -12.41 -3.45 4.64
C SER A 159 -13.50 -4.49 4.37
N ALA A 160 -13.30 -5.37 3.39
CA ALA A 160 -14.31 -6.33 2.97
C ALA A 160 -14.32 -7.55 3.92
N PRO A 161 -15.50 -7.97 4.43
CA PRO A 161 -15.60 -9.05 5.40
C PRO A 161 -15.42 -10.45 4.81
N ASP A 162 -15.56 -10.58 3.49
CA ASP A 162 -15.54 -11.84 2.74
C ASP A 162 -14.23 -12.07 1.96
N VAL A 163 -13.23 -11.21 2.18
CA VAL A 163 -11.94 -11.33 1.50
C VAL A 163 -11.10 -12.45 2.11
N ASP A 164 -10.41 -13.20 1.25
CA ASP A 164 -9.46 -14.22 1.69
C ASP A 164 -8.18 -13.58 2.27
N VAL A 165 -7.78 -14.08 3.44
CA VAL A 165 -6.65 -13.53 4.21
C VAL A 165 -5.32 -13.79 3.52
N GLU A 166 -5.14 -14.96 2.90
CA GLU A 166 -3.90 -15.32 2.22
C GLU A 166 -3.70 -14.47 0.96
N ASP A 167 -4.77 -14.31 0.17
CA ASP A 167 -4.78 -13.44 -1.00
C ASP A 167 -4.47 -11.99 -0.62
N MET A 168 -5.10 -11.46 0.44
CA MET A 168 -4.81 -10.10 0.89
C MET A 168 -3.38 -9.93 1.41
N THR A 169 -2.88 -10.90 2.16
CA THR A 169 -1.48 -10.90 2.63
C THR A 169 -0.52 -10.86 1.45
N TRP A 170 -0.78 -11.66 0.41
CA TRP A 170 0.03 -11.67 -0.80
C TRP A 170 -0.04 -10.34 -1.55
N ILE A 171 -1.25 -9.79 -1.75
CA ILE A 171 -1.48 -8.50 -2.42
C ILE A 171 -0.73 -7.39 -1.70
N GLU A 172 -0.88 -7.28 -0.37
CA GLU A 172 -0.22 -6.25 0.41
C GLU A 172 1.29 -6.38 0.33
N PHE A 173 1.83 -7.60 0.35
CA PHE A 173 3.27 -7.84 0.25
C PHE A 173 3.83 -7.38 -1.10
N GLN A 174 3.14 -7.67 -2.20
CA GLN A 174 3.54 -7.17 -3.53
C GLN A 174 3.42 -5.64 -3.63
N CYS A 175 2.49 -5.04 -2.90
CA CYS A 175 2.19 -3.62 -2.92
C CYS A 175 2.86 -2.82 -1.80
N LEU A 176 3.83 -3.36 -1.04
CA LEU A 176 4.47 -2.64 0.08
C LEU A 176 5.07 -1.29 -0.35
N GLY A 177 5.59 -1.18 -1.57
CA GLY A 177 6.07 0.10 -2.10
C GLY A 177 4.98 1.14 -2.38
N LEU A 178 3.73 0.71 -2.56
CA LEU A 178 2.56 1.56 -2.75
C LEU A 178 1.83 1.84 -1.43
N LEU A 179 1.77 0.84 -0.55
CA LEU A 179 1.13 0.88 0.78
C LEU A 179 2.05 1.57 1.79
N ASP A 180 2.42 2.79 1.46
CA ASP A 180 3.21 3.67 2.30
C ASP A 180 2.31 4.74 2.92
N ARG A 181 2.64 5.15 4.15
CA ARG A 181 1.90 6.17 4.90
C ARG A 181 1.81 7.50 4.15
N PHE A 182 2.84 7.83 3.36
CA PHE A 182 2.87 9.05 2.55
C PHE A 182 1.95 8.97 1.32
N SER A 183 1.61 7.76 0.89
CA SER A 183 0.66 7.48 -0.20
C SER A 183 -0.78 7.36 0.31
N GLY A 184 -1.00 7.43 1.63
CA GLY A 184 -2.31 7.30 2.25
C GLY A 184 -2.85 5.86 2.32
N GLY A 185 -1.97 4.86 2.31
CA GLY A 185 -2.29 3.44 2.50
C GLY A 185 -1.44 2.79 3.59
N SER A 186 -1.86 1.62 4.07
CA SER A 186 -1.05 0.77 4.96
C SER A 186 -1.33 -0.71 4.68
N PRO A 187 -0.38 -1.62 4.94
CA PRO A 187 -0.58 -3.05 4.76
C PRO A 187 -1.27 -3.67 6.00
N VAL A 188 -2.57 -3.41 6.13
CA VAL A 188 -3.39 -3.75 7.32
C VAL A 188 -3.31 -5.24 7.71
N PHE A 189 -3.38 -6.15 6.75
CA PHE A 189 -3.34 -7.59 7.01
C PHE A 189 -1.95 -8.04 7.46
N LEU A 190 -0.90 -7.56 6.80
CA LEU A 190 0.49 -7.85 7.19
C LEU A 190 0.82 -7.26 8.56
N GLU A 191 0.43 -6.02 8.85
CA GLU A 191 0.67 -5.40 10.16
C GLU A 191 -0.04 -6.14 11.28
N ARG A 192 -1.30 -6.56 11.04
CA ARG A 192 -2.04 -7.40 11.98
C ARG A 192 -1.32 -8.73 12.20
N ARG A 193 -0.87 -9.37 11.13
CA ARG A 193 -0.13 -10.63 11.20
C ARG A 193 1.17 -10.50 11.98
N MET A 194 1.92 -9.41 11.77
CA MET A 194 3.10 -9.06 12.58
C MET A 194 2.76 -8.94 14.07
N ALA A 195 1.60 -8.36 14.39
CA ALA A 195 1.14 -8.16 15.77
C ALA A 195 0.53 -9.40 16.46
N THR A 196 0.08 -10.39 15.69
CA THR A 196 -0.60 -11.59 16.23
C THR A 196 0.18 -12.88 16.08
N GLU A 197 1.11 -12.98 15.13
CA GLU A 197 1.88 -14.20 14.84
C GLU A 197 3.39 -13.98 15.13
N PRO A 198 3.89 -14.44 16.29
CA PRO A 198 5.31 -14.32 16.66
C PRO A 198 6.27 -14.89 15.62
N SER A 199 5.91 -16.03 14.99
CA SER A 199 6.72 -16.69 13.97
C SER A 199 6.84 -15.84 12.70
N PHE A 200 5.76 -15.17 12.29
CA PHE A 200 5.79 -14.30 11.12
C PHE A 200 6.68 -13.07 11.36
N PHE A 201 6.53 -12.42 12.52
CA PHE A 201 7.42 -11.32 12.91
C PHE A 201 8.90 -11.77 12.95
N HIS A 202 9.17 -12.93 13.56
CA HIS A 202 10.50 -13.50 13.62
C HIS A 202 11.10 -13.77 12.22
N ASP A 203 10.33 -14.35 11.31
CA ASP A 203 10.76 -14.61 9.94
C ASP A 203 11.10 -13.30 9.20
N ILE A 204 10.32 -12.24 9.39
CA ILE A 204 10.61 -10.91 8.83
C ILE A 204 11.91 -10.35 9.42
N VAL A 205 12.08 -10.37 10.75
CA VAL A 205 13.32 -9.89 11.40
C VAL A 205 14.55 -10.64 10.89
N LYS A 206 14.47 -11.98 10.80
CA LYS A 206 15.55 -12.84 10.30
C LYS A 206 15.87 -12.59 8.82
N THR A 207 14.88 -12.18 8.04
CA THR A 207 15.06 -11.83 6.62
C THR A 207 15.76 -10.49 6.48
N CYS A 208 15.45 -9.51 7.34
CA CYS A 208 16.02 -8.17 7.32
C CYS A 208 17.43 -8.10 7.90
N PHE A 209 17.68 -8.86 8.97
CA PHE A 209 18.86 -8.67 9.80
C PHE A 209 19.67 -9.95 9.90
N ARG A 210 20.98 -9.76 10.02
CA ARG A 210 21.92 -10.84 10.22
C ARG A 210 21.93 -11.28 11.68
N SER A 211 21.99 -12.59 11.91
CA SER A 211 22.13 -13.16 13.26
C SER A 211 23.42 -12.70 13.94
N GLU A 212 23.33 -12.43 15.23
CA GLU A 212 24.50 -12.17 16.08
C GLU A 212 25.42 -13.39 16.21
N GLN A 213 24.88 -14.59 16.05
CA GLN A 213 25.63 -15.86 16.11
C GLN A 213 26.50 -16.08 14.86
N ASP A 214 26.18 -15.38 13.76
CA ASP A 214 26.82 -15.58 12.46
C ASP A 214 27.76 -14.45 12.08
N ARG A 215 28.12 -13.51 12.97
CA ARG A 215 28.86 -12.27 12.65
C ARG A 215 30.15 -12.46 11.84
N ASP A 216 30.84 -13.60 12.01
CA ASP A 216 32.12 -13.87 11.35
C ASP A 216 32.01 -14.64 10.03
N LYS A 217 30.80 -15.04 9.61
CA LYS A 217 30.60 -15.78 8.35
C LYS A 217 30.59 -14.83 7.13
N PRO A 218 31.00 -15.25 5.93
CA PRO A 218 30.74 -14.46 4.72
C PRO A 218 29.22 -14.40 4.46
N LEU A 219 28.68 -13.24 4.11
CA LEU A 219 27.27 -13.10 3.72
C LEU A 219 27.14 -13.34 2.21
N GLU A 220 26.53 -14.46 1.81
CA GLU A 220 26.18 -14.70 0.42
C GLU A 220 24.85 -14.02 0.08
N ILE A 221 24.94 -12.78 -0.37
CA ILE A 221 23.81 -11.99 -0.86
C ILE A 221 23.72 -12.16 -2.37
N ASP A 222 22.63 -12.75 -2.83
CA ASP A 222 22.19 -12.63 -4.22
C ASP A 222 21.14 -11.52 -4.35
N GLU A 223 20.88 -11.08 -5.58
CA GLU A 223 19.92 -10.00 -5.85
C GLU A 223 18.50 -10.34 -5.40
N GLN A 224 18.10 -11.61 -5.41
CA GLN A 224 16.76 -12.03 -4.97
C GLN A 224 16.61 -11.91 -3.46
N LYS A 225 17.60 -12.37 -2.70
CA LYS A 225 17.66 -12.23 -1.23
C LYS A 225 17.70 -10.76 -0.84
N LYS A 226 18.45 -9.94 -1.58
CA LYS A 226 18.50 -8.49 -1.34
C LYS A 226 17.14 -7.83 -1.56
N ALA A 227 16.48 -8.10 -2.69
CA ALA A 227 15.15 -7.57 -2.97
C ALA A 227 14.11 -8.02 -1.92
N MET A 228 14.18 -9.28 -1.47
CA MET A 228 13.32 -9.79 -0.40
C MET A 228 13.58 -9.07 0.93
N ALA A 229 14.85 -8.89 1.31
CA ALA A 229 15.23 -8.18 2.52
C ALA A 229 14.80 -6.71 2.50
N GLU A 230 14.88 -6.04 1.34
CA GLU A 230 14.39 -4.66 1.19
C GLU A 230 12.87 -4.55 1.40
N GLN A 231 12.08 -5.48 0.87
CA GLN A 231 10.63 -5.51 1.10
C GLN A 231 10.27 -5.85 2.55
N ALA A 232 10.93 -6.86 3.12
CA ALA A 232 10.74 -7.22 4.53
C ALA A 232 11.11 -6.05 5.45
N TYR A 233 12.19 -5.33 5.14
CA TYR A 233 12.61 -4.17 5.91
C TYR A 233 11.60 -3.02 5.79
N ARG A 234 11.05 -2.80 4.59
CA ARG A 234 9.98 -1.81 4.39
C ARG A 234 8.75 -2.12 5.24
N LEU A 235 8.31 -3.39 5.29
CA LEU A 235 7.22 -3.81 6.16
C LEU A 235 7.56 -3.57 7.63
N LEU A 236 8.72 -4.04 8.08
CA LEU A 236 9.14 -3.96 9.48
C LEU A 236 9.34 -2.52 9.97
N HIS A 237 9.93 -1.67 9.13
CA HIS A 237 10.18 -0.27 9.46
C HIS A 237 8.89 0.57 9.53
N ASN A 238 7.90 0.24 8.70
CA ASN A 238 6.61 0.94 8.66
C ASN A 238 5.53 0.22 9.49
N TRP A 239 5.90 -0.75 10.32
CA TRP A 239 4.94 -1.49 11.14
C TRP A 239 4.51 -0.67 12.35
N HIS A 240 3.22 -0.29 12.38
CA HIS A 240 2.67 0.63 13.38
C HIS A 240 1.55 -0.01 14.22
N THR A 241 1.37 -1.33 14.13
CA THR A 241 0.36 -2.05 14.91
C THR A 241 1.05 -2.78 16.07
N PRO A 242 0.98 -2.29 17.32
CA PRO A 242 1.62 -2.96 18.45
C PRO A 242 1.13 -4.41 18.62
N PRO A 243 1.98 -5.32 19.13
CA PRO A 243 1.55 -6.66 19.51
C PRO A 243 0.35 -6.65 20.47
N GLY A 244 -0.53 -7.65 20.35
CA GLY A 244 -1.73 -7.74 21.18
C GLY A 244 -2.82 -6.70 20.88
N THR A 245 -2.67 -5.90 19.82
CA THR A 245 -3.73 -4.96 19.38
C THR A 245 -4.98 -5.72 18.92
N THR A 246 -6.13 -5.36 19.49
CA THR A 246 -7.44 -5.93 19.16
C THR A 246 -8.12 -5.19 18.01
N THR A 247 -9.24 -5.72 17.52
CA THR A 247 -10.07 -5.04 16.49
C THR A 247 -10.61 -3.69 16.94
N ASP A 248 -10.74 -3.48 18.26
CA ASP A 248 -11.27 -2.26 18.85
C ASP A 248 -10.17 -1.23 19.18
N GLN A 249 -8.96 -1.45 18.64
CA GLN A 249 -7.78 -0.59 18.86
C GLN A 249 -7.36 -0.47 20.35
N THR A 250 -7.66 -1.49 21.14
CA THR A 250 -7.15 -1.68 22.51
C THR A 250 -6.07 -2.76 22.52
N ILE A 251 -5.40 -2.96 23.65
CA ILE A 251 -4.44 -4.06 23.81
C ILE A 251 -5.04 -5.16 24.70
N ASP A 252 -5.02 -6.39 24.19
CA ASP A 252 -5.16 -7.60 25.00
C ASP A 252 -3.83 -7.87 25.72
N GLU A 253 -3.79 -7.60 27.03
CA GLU A 253 -2.58 -7.74 27.83
C GLU A 253 -2.08 -9.19 27.92
N ALA A 254 -2.98 -10.18 27.92
CA ALA A 254 -2.60 -11.58 27.96
C ALA A 254 -1.98 -12.00 26.63
N GLY A 255 -2.66 -11.71 25.51
CA GLY A 255 -2.14 -11.93 24.17
C GLY A 255 -0.82 -11.21 23.91
N PHE A 256 -0.66 -9.97 24.41
CA PHE A 256 0.60 -9.24 24.34
C PHE A 256 1.73 -9.99 25.05
N SER A 257 1.53 -10.42 26.30
CA SER A 257 2.56 -11.14 27.06
C SER A 257 2.92 -12.48 26.42
N GLU A 258 1.92 -13.26 25.98
CA GLU A 258 2.15 -14.53 25.27
C GLU A 258 2.93 -14.31 23.96
N TRP A 259 2.59 -13.26 23.20
CA TRP A 259 3.28 -12.92 21.97
C TRP A 259 4.75 -12.54 22.22
N ILE A 260 5.02 -11.75 23.27
CA ILE A 260 6.39 -11.34 23.63
C ILE A 260 7.22 -12.56 24.03
N ASP A 261 6.68 -13.44 24.87
CA ASP A 261 7.40 -14.64 25.33
C ASP A 261 7.71 -15.60 24.18
N ALA A 262 6.75 -15.84 23.28
CA ALA A 262 6.95 -16.65 22.10
C ALA A 262 8.00 -16.03 21.14
N THR A 263 7.92 -14.71 20.91
CA THR A 263 8.88 -13.99 20.06
C THR A 263 10.28 -14.05 20.64
N ARG A 264 10.40 -13.89 21.96
CA ARG A 264 11.67 -13.98 22.68
C ARG A 264 12.34 -15.33 22.43
N ILE A 265 11.63 -16.43 22.62
CA ILE A 265 12.18 -17.79 22.42
C ILE A 265 12.73 -17.94 21.00
N LEU A 266 11.92 -17.63 19.98
CA LEU A 266 12.32 -17.73 18.57
C LEU A 266 13.53 -16.85 18.21
N CYS A 267 13.55 -15.62 18.73
CA CYS A 267 14.59 -14.65 18.43
C CYS A 267 15.88 -14.91 19.22
N GLU A 268 15.82 -15.44 20.44
CA GLU A 268 17.01 -15.86 21.20
C GLU A 268 17.68 -17.07 20.53
N GLU A 269 16.89 -18.09 20.15
CA GLU A 269 17.38 -19.28 19.44
C GLU A 269 18.11 -18.92 18.14
N SER A 270 17.55 -17.97 17.38
CA SER A 270 18.12 -17.53 16.11
C SER A 270 19.17 -16.41 16.22
N GLY A 271 19.39 -15.83 17.40
CA GLY A 271 20.35 -14.74 17.61
C GLY A 271 19.90 -13.38 17.08
N HIS A 272 18.60 -13.09 17.10
CA HIS A 272 18.00 -11.81 16.67
C HIS A 272 17.25 -11.07 17.79
N TRP A 273 17.29 -11.54 19.04
CA TRP A 273 16.48 -10.94 20.12
C TRP A 273 16.78 -9.46 20.35
N THR A 274 18.05 -9.05 20.27
CA THR A 274 18.47 -7.65 20.41
C THR A 274 17.74 -6.73 19.44
N ILE A 275 17.74 -7.06 18.14
CA ILE A 275 17.09 -6.23 17.11
C ILE A 275 15.56 -6.38 17.14
N ALA A 276 15.05 -7.57 17.46
CA ALA A 276 13.63 -7.79 17.66
C ALA A 276 13.07 -6.88 18.76
N GLN A 277 13.77 -6.75 19.89
CA GLN A 277 13.39 -5.82 20.95
C GLN A 277 13.32 -4.38 20.45
N GLU A 278 14.32 -3.90 19.70
CA GLU A 278 14.31 -2.53 19.17
C GLU A 278 13.10 -2.28 18.26
N MET A 279 12.77 -3.23 17.38
CA MET A 279 11.61 -3.12 16.48
C MET A 279 10.27 -3.19 17.24
N ILE A 280 10.17 -4.02 18.28
CA ILE A 280 9.00 -4.03 19.17
C ILE A 280 8.87 -2.69 19.91
N GLY A 281 10.00 -2.12 20.34
CA GLY A 281 10.05 -0.79 20.94
C GLY A 281 9.51 0.30 20.00
N HIS A 282 9.84 0.23 18.70
CA HIS A 282 9.32 1.15 17.68
C HIS A 282 7.80 1.05 17.59
N SER A 283 7.26 -0.17 17.41
CA SER A 283 5.83 -0.35 17.21
C SER A 283 5.00 0.12 18.41
N LEU A 284 5.52 -0.03 19.64
CA LEU A 284 4.85 0.45 20.87
C LEU A 284 4.66 1.97 20.93
N THR A 285 5.39 2.76 20.14
CA THR A 285 5.13 4.22 20.04
C THR A 285 3.80 4.55 19.36
N TYR A 286 3.34 3.64 18.50
CA TYR A 286 2.11 3.75 17.73
C TYR A 286 0.89 3.17 18.45
N HIS A 287 0.97 3.03 19.78
CA HIS A 287 -0.19 2.72 20.60
C HIS A 287 -1.38 3.63 20.20
N PRO A 288 -2.57 3.11 19.86
CA PRO A 288 -3.66 3.91 19.28
C PRO A 288 -4.08 5.11 20.14
N ALA A 289 -4.05 4.97 21.46
CA ALA A 289 -4.37 6.04 22.41
C ALA A 289 -3.15 6.93 22.78
N GLY A 290 -1.97 6.63 22.25
CA GLY A 290 -0.71 7.33 22.53
C GLY A 290 0.09 6.77 23.71
N LEU A 291 1.34 7.20 23.84
CA LEU A 291 2.33 6.63 24.78
C LEU A 291 1.92 6.68 26.26
N GLN A 292 1.26 7.76 26.72
CA GLN A 292 0.85 7.88 28.13
C GLN A 292 -0.21 6.85 28.52
N GLU A 293 -1.01 6.43 27.55
CA GLU A 293 -2.10 5.47 27.76
C GLU A 293 -1.57 4.05 27.98
N ILE A 294 -0.29 3.78 27.69
CA ILE A 294 0.38 2.53 28.07
C ILE A 294 0.29 2.29 29.58
N LEU A 295 0.22 3.33 30.41
CA LEU A 295 0.02 3.19 31.86
C LEU A 295 -1.30 2.50 32.25
N LYS A 296 -2.29 2.47 31.35
CA LYS A 296 -3.55 1.75 31.52
C LYS A 296 -3.44 0.26 31.22
N TYR A 297 -2.31 -0.18 30.65
CA TYR A 297 -1.99 -1.56 30.30
C TYR A 297 -0.76 -2.02 31.10
N PRO A 298 -0.92 -2.39 32.38
CA PRO A 298 0.16 -2.80 33.27
C PRO A 298 1.15 -3.83 32.70
N ALA A 299 0.72 -4.79 31.89
CA ALA A 299 1.57 -5.79 31.27
C ALA A 299 2.55 -5.16 30.26
N VAL A 300 2.05 -4.25 29.42
CA VAL A 300 2.87 -3.50 28.45
C VAL A 300 3.86 -2.59 29.18
N ALA A 301 3.39 -1.84 30.19
CA ALA A 301 4.24 -0.97 30.97
C ALA A 301 5.33 -1.74 31.75
N LYS A 302 4.99 -2.88 32.36
CA LYS A 302 5.95 -3.77 33.03
C LYS A 302 6.95 -4.37 32.04
N CYS A 303 6.50 -4.75 30.85
CA CYS A 303 7.38 -5.25 29.80
C CYS A 303 8.42 -4.19 29.41
N LEU A 304 7.98 -2.96 29.13
CA LEU A 304 8.89 -1.85 28.82
C LEU A 304 9.83 -1.49 29.99
N ASP A 305 9.40 -1.64 31.24
CA ASP A 305 10.21 -1.32 32.42
C ASP A 305 11.10 -2.47 32.91
N ALA A 306 10.98 -3.66 32.32
CA ALA A 306 11.75 -4.85 32.71
C ALA A 306 13.26 -4.63 32.53
N LEU A 307 14.09 -5.12 33.45
CA LEU A 307 15.54 -4.92 33.40
C LEU A 307 16.14 -5.35 32.06
N GLU A 308 15.77 -6.54 31.59
CA GLU A 308 16.27 -7.18 30.36
C GLU A 308 15.87 -6.46 29.06
N HIS A 309 14.89 -5.54 29.12
CA HIS A 309 14.31 -4.90 27.93
C HIS A 309 14.91 -3.52 27.61
N GLU A 310 16.22 -3.36 27.83
CA GLU A 310 16.92 -2.10 27.52
C GLU A 310 16.87 -1.76 26.03
N HIS A 311 17.07 -2.75 25.16
CA HIS A 311 17.01 -2.57 23.71
C HIS A 311 15.61 -2.17 23.25
N MET A 312 14.56 -2.72 23.88
CA MET A 312 13.18 -2.33 23.59
C MET A 312 12.92 -0.86 23.96
N ARG A 313 13.38 -0.41 25.13
CA ARG A 313 13.30 1.01 25.51
C ARG A 313 14.11 1.91 24.58
N ARG A 314 15.27 1.45 24.11
CA ARG A 314 16.09 2.20 23.16
C ARG A 314 15.39 2.36 21.83
N GLY A 315 14.79 1.30 21.30
CA GLY A 315 13.94 1.37 20.12
C GLY A 315 12.83 2.39 20.30
N LEU A 316 12.06 2.29 21.39
CA LEU A 316 10.99 3.24 21.69
C LEU A 316 11.48 4.70 21.71
N ALA A 317 12.62 4.97 22.35
CA ALA A 317 13.19 6.32 22.37
C ALA A 317 13.65 6.81 20.99
N THR A 318 14.25 5.93 20.18
CA THR A 318 14.68 6.21 18.80
C THR A 318 13.47 6.58 17.94
N GLU A 319 12.39 5.81 18.02
CA GLU A 319 11.20 6.06 17.22
C GLU A 319 10.48 7.35 17.66
N LEU A 320 10.40 7.61 18.96
CA LEU A 320 9.89 8.88 19.49
C LEU A 320 10.72 10.08 19.01
N PHE A 321 12.04 9.94 18.90
CA PHE A 321 12.89 10.99 18.33
C PHE A 321 12.61 11.19 16.83
N ASN A 322 12.54 10.10 16.07
CA ASN A 322 12.29 10.11 14.63
C ASN A 322 10.90 10.66 14.27
N SER A 323 9.91 10.48 15.15
CA SER A 323 8.54 10.96 14.95
C SER A 323 8.42 12.48 14.78
N ARG A 324 9.45 13.25 15.20
CA ARG A 324 9.52 14.69 14.96
C ARG A 324 9.56 15.03 13.46
N GLY A 325 10.20 14.19 12.65
CA GLY A 325 10.41 14.44 11.23
C GLY A 325 11.33 15.64 10.94
N VAL A 326 11.28 16.11 9.70
CA VAL A 326 12.07 17.25 9.20
C VAL A 326 11.54 18.54 9.81
N HIS A 327 12.42 19.33 10.43
CA HIS A 327 12.11 20.62 11.04
C HIS A 327 13.12 21.67 10.62
N GLY A 328 12.68 22.94 10.65
CA GLY A 328 13.52 24.09 10.36
C GLY A 328 14.20 24.66 11.62
N PHE A 329 14.91 25.77 11.43
CA PHE A 329 15.50 26.54 12.53
C PHE A 329 14.40 27.09 13.44
N SER A 330 14.53 26.88 14.76
CA SER A 330 13.57 27.35 15.76
C SER A 330 14.21 28.25 16.83
N GLY A 331 15.53 28.43 16.77
CA GLY A 331 16.32 29.06 17.82
C GLY A 331 16.32 28.24 19.12
N GLY A 332 16.05 26.93 19.01
CA GLY A 332 15.94 26.00 20.13
C GLY A 332 14.62 26.01 20.91
N LYS A 333 13.63 26.84 20.52
CA LYS A 333 12.36 26.95 21.27
C LYS A 333 11.53 25.67 21.17
N GLU A 334 11.41 25.11 19.97
CA GLU A 334 10.61 23.90 19.74
C GLU A 334 11.21 22.69 20.48
N GLU A 335 12.53 22.54 20.41
CA GLU A 335 13.28 21.51 21.12
C GLU A 335 13.02 21.56 22.63
N LEU A 336 13.03 22.75 23.22
CA LEU A 336 12.76 22.93 24.66
C LEU A 336 11.31 22.55 25.02
N ASP A 337 10.33 22.84 24.15
CA ASP A 337 8.94 22.47 24.41
C ASP A 337 8.73 20.94 24.26
N ILE A 338 9.39 20.30 23.30
CA ILE A 338 9.44 18.84 23.18
C ILE A 338 10.10 18.22 24.41
N ALA A 339 11.23 18.75 24.87
CA ALA A 339 11.92 18.27 26.06
C ALA A 339 11.04 18.34 27.32
N LYS A 340 10.30 19.45 27.51
CA LYS A 340 9.33 19.58 28.62
C LYS A 340 8.25 18.51 28.56
N SER A 341 7.71 18.23 27.37
CA SER A 341 6.70 17.19 27.15
C SER A 341 7.23 15.81 27.56
N TYR A 342 8.43 15.44 27.12
CA TYR A 342 9.04 14.16 27.49
C TYR A 342 9.40 14.06 28.97
N ARG A 343 9.84 15.16 29.63
CA ARG A 343 10.02 15.19 31.09
C ARG A 343 8.71 14.94 31.83
N SER A 344 7.63 15.61 31.43
CA SER A 344 6.31 15.40 32.03
C SER A 344 5.84 13.95 31.87
N ARG A 345 6.05 13.34 30.70
CA ARG A 345 5.76 11.92 30.47
C ARG A 345 6.61 11.02 31.37
N ALA A 346 7.92 11.28 31.47
CA ALA A 346 8.80 10.54 32.35
C ALA A 346 8.33 10.56 33.81
N ASP A 347 7.91 11.71 34.31
CA ASP A 347 7.43 11.85 35.69
C ASP A 347 6.14 11.05 35.93
N GLN A 348 5.23 10.96 34.94
CA GLN A 348 4.04 10.12 35.05
C GLN A 348 4.38 8.62 35.18
N PHE A 349 5.34 8.14 34.38
CA PHE A 349 5.82 6.77 34.48
C PHE A 349 6.52 6.50 35.82
N ASP A 350 7.34 7.44 36.28
CA ASP A 350 8.06 7.33 37.55
C ASP A 350 7.12 7.32 38.76
N LEU A 351 6.08 8.17 38.76
CA LEU A 351 5.00 8.16 39.76
C LEU A 351 4.25 6.83 39.79
N SER A 352 4.17 6.16 38.64
CA SER A 352 3.58 4.84 38.48
C SER A 352 4.56 3.69 38.78
N LYS A 353 5.76 4.02 39.27
CA LYS A 353 6.86 3.12 39.64
C LYS A 353 7.56 2.42 38.46
N PHE A 354 7.41 2.94 37.25
CA PHE A 354 8.12 2.49 36.05
C PHE A 354 9.35 3.37 35.80
N THR A 355 10.43 3.08 36.53
CA THR A 355 11.59 3.98 36.65
C THR A 355 12.56 3.91 35.46
N ARG A 356 12.66 2.76 34.78
CA ARG A 356 13.58 2.55 33.66
C ARG A 356 13.06 3.21 32.40
N ILE A 357 11.77 3.06 32.09
CA ILE A 357 11.16 3.80 30.97
C ILE A 357 11.19 5.32 31.24
N ALA A 358 10.92 5.75 32.48
CA ALA A 358 11.06 7.16 32.87
C ALA A 358 12.48 7.68 32.62
N THR A 359 13.50 6.88 32.95
CA THR A 359 14.91 7.23 32.68
C THR A 359 15.18 7.37 31.18
N SER A 360 14.69 6.46 30.34
CA SER A 360 14.83 6.57 28.88
C SER A 360 14.17 7.86 28.33
N LEU A 361 12.98 8.21 28.82
CA LEU A 361 12.27 9.44 28.43
C LEU A 361 12.99 10.71 28.89
N ARG A 362 13.62 10.70 30.08
CA ARG A 362 14.47 11.80 30.56
C ARG A 362 15.71 11.96 29.67
N GLY A 363 16.36 10.86 29.30
CA GLY A 363 17.49 10.88 28.37
C GLY A 363 17.11 11.47 27.00
N LEU A 364 15.92 11.14 26.48
CA LEU A 364 15.39 11.74 25.26
C LEU A 364 15.18 13.26 25.41
N ALA A 365 14.58 13.70 26.53
CA ALA A 365 14.41 15.12 26.82
C ALA A 365 15.75 15.87 26.91
N GLU A 366 16.77 15.28 27.53
CA GLU A 366 18.12 15.84 27.59
C GLU A 366 18.78 15.94 26.21
N GLY A 367 18.52 14.97 25.32
CA GLY A 367 18.87 15.05 23.91
C GLY A 367 18.34 16.32 23.25
N TYR A 368 17.03 16.56 23.38
CA TYR A 368 16.41 17.78 22.83
C TYR A 368 16.94 19.07 23.46
N VAL A 369 17.26 19.09 24.76
CA VAL A 369 17.90 20.28 25.37
C VAL A 369 19.25 20.59 24.73
N ARG A 370 20.08 19.56 24.45
CA ARG A 370 21.35 19.76 23.75
C ARG A 370 21.14 20.23 22.31
N ASP A 371 20.14 19.70 21.62
CA ASP A 371 19.76 20.17 20.28
C ASP A 371 19.31 21.63 20.30
N ALA A 372 18.55 22.05 21.32
CA ALA A 372 18.13 23.43 21.51
C ALA A 372 19.32 24.38 21.65
N GLU A 373 20.31 24.00 22.47
CA GLU A 373 21.53 24.80 22.67
C GLU A 373 22.36 24.91 21.39
N ARG A 374 22.38 23.86 20.57
CA ARG A 374 23.06 23.86 19.27
C ARG A 374 22.32 24.76 18.28
N ASP A 375 21.00 24.65 18.20
CA ASP A 375 20.18 25.46 17.29
C ASP A 375 20.22 26.95 17.68
N ALA A 376 20.15 27.27 18.97
CA ALA A 376 20.26 28.65 19.46
C ALA A 376 21.62 29.33 19.12
N LYS A 377 22.68 28.54 18.93
CA LYS A 377 24.02 29.02 18.54
C LYS A 377 24.25 29.02 17.04
N ARG A 378 23.32 28.46 16.26
CA ARG A 378 23.42 28.38 14.81
C ARG A 378 23.10 29.75 14.20
N ASP A 379 23.93 30.19 13.27
CA ASP A 379 23.59 31.32 12.40
C ASP A 379 22.67 30.79 11.29
N PRO A 380 21.39 31.21 11.22
CA PRO A 380 20.47 30.75 10.18
C PRO A 380 20.84 31.25 8.78
N PHE A 381 21.85 32.12 8.64
CA PHE A 381 22.33 32.69 7.38
C PHE A 381 23.76 32.29 7.00
N SER A 382 24.40 31.42 7.80
CA SER A 382 25.68 30.80 7.44
C SER A 382 25.42 29.57 6.59
N ASP A 383 25.72 29.65 5.28
CA ASP A 383 25.76 28.50 4.35
C ASP A 383 26.69 27.38 4.82
#